data_AF-A0A2S4LJA9-F1
#
_entry.id   AF-A0A2S4LJA9-F1
#
_cell.length_a   1.000
_cell.length_b   1.000
_cell.length_c   1.000
_cell.angle_alpha   90.00
_cell.angle_beta   90.00
_cell.angle_gamma   90.00
#
_symmetry.space_group_name_H-M   'P 1'
#
loop_
_entity.id
_entity.type
_entity.pdbx_description
1 polymer ?
#
loop_
_entity_poly.entity_id
_entity_poly.type
_entity_poly.pdbx_seq_one_letter_code
_entity_poly.pdbx_strand_id
1 'polypeptide(L)'
;MTAPSLLHAARTARDRRERILRMAETMRERIYGLSEGCTVEDLQAAGFTEAEAYAYRDDAIGALSGRPSPLRTIPIGRLKGLALARRAEAIRHRNQGRGARA
;
A
#
# COMPACT_ATOMS: atom_id res chain seq x y z
N MET A 1 0.80 17.81 1.57
CA MET A 1 -0.26 16.95 0.99
C MET A 1 0.31 16.27 -0.24
N THR A 2 0.62 14.98 -0.15
CA THR A 2 1.29 14.24 -1.23
C THR A 2 0.39 14.09 -2.45
N ALA A 3 0.95 14.32 -3.65
CA ALA A 3 0.20 14.20 -4.90
C ALA A 3 -0.33 12.76 -5.12
N PRO A 4 -1.57 12.58 -5.64
CA PRO A 4 -2.14 11.25 -5.90
C PRO A 4 -1.30 10.38 -6.84
N SER A 5 -0.60 11.00 -7.80
CA SER A 5 0.31 10.31 -8.73
C SER A 5 1.49 9.66 -8.00
N LEU A 6 2.05 10.32 -6.98
CA LEU A 6 3.15 9.80 -6.18
C LEU A 6 2.70 8.65 -5.26
N LEU A 7 1.50 8.76 -4.69
CA LEU A 7 0.89 7.65 -3.94
C LEU A 7 0.64 6.43 -4.84
N HIS A 8 0.20 6.66 -6.08
CA HIS A 8 0.01 5.58 -7.05
C HIS A 8 1.34 4.92 -7.44
N ALA A 9 2.38 5.71 -7.71
CA ALA A 9 3.72 5.22 -7.98
C ALA A 9 4.25 4.36 -6.81
N ALA A 10 4.15 4.84 -5.57
CA ALA A 10 4.53 4.07 -4.39
C ALA A 10 3.74 2.75 -4.26
N ARG A 11 2.43 2.76 -4.49
CA ARG A 11 1.58 1.56 -4.40
C ARG A 11 1.88 0.50 -5.46
N THR A 12 2.43 0.90 -6.60
CA THR A 12 2.74 0.04 -7.75
C THR A 12 4.23 -0.29 -7.88
N ALA A 13 5.07 0.25 -7.01
CA ALA A 13 6.50 -0.01 -6.98
C ALA A 13 6.79 -1.51 -6.79
N ARG A 14 7.78 -2.02 -7.52
CA ARG A 14 8.14 -3.45 -7.52
C ARG A 14 8.68 -3.93 -6.16
N ASP A 15 9.40 -3.06 -5.48
CA ASP A 15 10.03 -3.25 -4.17
C ASP A 15 9.08 -2.96 -2.99
N ARG A 16 7.82 -2.58 -3.26
CA ARG A 16 6.83 -2.16 -2.25
C ARG A 16 6.79 -3.10 -1.04
N ARG A 17 6.78 -4.41 -1.26
CA ARG A 17 6.66 -5.40 -0.18
C ARG A 17 7.86 -5.36 0.76
N GLU A 18 9.07 -5.31 0.20
CA GLU A 18 10.31 -5.23 0.96
C GLU A 18 10.35 -3.92 1.77
N ARG A 19 9.91 -2.82 1.15
CA ARG A 19 9.88 -1.51 1.82
C ARG A 19 8.83 -1.40 2.93
N ILE A 20 7.68 -2.05 2.78
CA ILE A 20 6.70 -2.19 3.88
C ILE A 20 7.30 -2.96 5.07
N LEU A 21 8.04 -4.05 4.80
CA LEU A 21 8.68 -4.83 5.88
C LEU A 21 9.76 -4.01 6.58
N ARG A 22 10.61 -3.32 5.82
CA ARG A 22 11.63 -2.40 6.38
C ARG A 22 11.00 -1.27 7.18
N MET A 23 9.85 -0.74 6.74
CA MET A 23 9.10 0.28 7.49
C MET A 23 8.57 -0.28 8.80
N ALA A 24 8.00 -1.49 8.79
CA ALA A 24 7.56 -2.15 10.01
C ALA A 24 8.72 -2.37 10.99
N GLU A 25 9.89 -2.79 10.51
CA GLU A 25 11.10 -2.93 11.33
C GLU A 25 11.55 -1.58 11.92
N THR A 26 11.61 -0.53 11.10
CA THR A 26 11.92 0.84 11.54
C THR A 26 10.96 1.31 12.63
N MET A 27 9.66 1.05 12.45
CA MET A 27 8.63 1.38 13.43
C MET A 27 8.81 0.57 14.72
N ARG A 28 9.16 -0.73 14.63
CA ARG A 28 9.46 -1.57 15.80
C ARG A 28 10.64 -1.04 16.61
N GLU A 29 11.73 -0.68 15.93
CA GLU A 29 12.93 -0.15 16.57
C GLU A 29 12.64 1.15 17.31
N ARG A 30 11.79 2.02 16.74
CA ARG A 30 11.45 3.32 17.34
C ARG A 30 10.33 3.27 18.39
N ILE A 31 9.50 2.23 18.42
CA ILE A 31 8.48 2.03 19.49
C ILE A 31 9.13 1.94 20.89
N TYR A 32 10.39 1.54 20.98
CA TYR A 32 11.15 1.52 22.24
C TYR A 32 11.90 2.83 22.55
N GLY A 33 11.72 3.88 21.73
CA GLY A 33 12.32 5.19 21.91
C GLY A 33 11.51 6.11 22.84
N LEU A 34 12.07 7.29 23.16
CA LEU A 34 11.47 8.33 24.02
C LEU A 34 10.15 8.93 23.49
N SER A 35 9.81 8.69 22.22
CA SER A 35 8.58 9.18 21.60
C SER A 35 7.53 8.07 21.62
N GLU A 36 6.30 8.37 22.04
CA GLU A 36 5.18 7.41 22.17
C GLU A 36 4.67 6.83 20.83
N GLY A 37 5.44 6.98 19.75
CA GLY A 37 5.16 6.38 18.45
C GLY A 37 6.16 6.80 17.38
N CYS A 38 6.19 6.05 16.27
CA CYS A 38 6.95 6.40 15.07
C CYS A 38 6.16 7.43 14.25
N THR A 39 6.69 8.66 14.18
CA THR A 39 6.12 9.76 13.41
C THR A 39 6.47 9.67 11.91
N VAL A 40 5.83 10.49 11.08
CA VAL A 40 6.19 10.58 9.65
C VAL A 40 7.60 11.14 9.47
N GLU A 41 8.01 12.08 10.32
CA GLU A 41 9.36 12.66 10.34
C GLU A 41 10.41 11.60 10.64
N ASP A 42 10.11 10.67 11.56
CA ASP A 42 10.97 9.54 11.86
C ASP A 42 11.16 8.60 10.65
N LEU A 43 10.09 8.35 9.90
CA LEU A 43 10.13 7.55 8.68
C LEU A 43 10.93 8.28 7.58
N GLN A 44 10.79 9.60 7.47
CA GLN A 44 11.58 10.39 6.54
C GLN A 44 13.07 10.38 6.89
N ALA A 45 13.41 10.48 8.18
CA ALA A 45 14.78 10.33 8.66
C ALA A 45 15.37 8.93 8.39
N ALA A 46 14.52 7.90 8.33
CA ALA A 46 14.92 6.55 7.94
C ALA A 46 15.02 6.33 6.41
N GLY A 47 14.75 7.38 5.62
CA GLY A 47 14.88 7.37 4.16
C GLY A 47 13.60 7.01 3.40
N PHE A 48 12.44 7.01 4.05
CA PHE A 48 11.16 6.88 3.35
C PHE A 48 10.71 8.23 2.80
N THR A 49 10.20 8.24 1.57
CA THR A 49 9.55 9.44 1.04
C THR A 49 8.21 9.65 1.74
N GLU A 50 7.71 10.89 1.73
CA GLU A 50 6.39 11.22 2.28
C GLU A 50 5.29 10.32 1.67
N ALA A 51 5.37 10.07 0.35
CA ALA A 51 4.42 9.20 -0.35
C ALA A 51 4.43 7.76 0.16
N GLU A 52 5.59 7.24 0.53
CA GLU A 52 5.74 5.88 1.05
C GLU A 52 5.26 5.79 2.48
N ALA A 53 5.61 6.78 3.31
CA ALA A 53 5.11 6.87 4.68
C ALA A 53 3.58 6.84 4.70
N TYR A 54 2.91 7.59 3.80
CA TYR A 54 1.46 7.52 3.69
C TYR A 54 0.94 6.23 3.03
N ALA A 55 1.61 5.70 2.01
CA ALA A 55 1.12 4.55 1.26
C ALA A 55 1.30 3.21 2.01
N TYR A 56 2.31 3.10 2.86
CA TYR A 56 2.78 1.83 3.44
C TYR A 56 2.52 1.70 4.94
N ARG A 57 2.29 2.81 5.65
CA ARG A 57 2.15 2.82 7.12
C ARG A 57 1.08 1.86 7.63
N ASP A 58 -0.11 1.83 7.04
CA ASP A 58 -1.17 0.92 7.49
C ASP A 58 -0.80 -0.55 7.28
N ASP A 59 -0.16 -0.87 6.15
CA ASP A 59 0.34 -2.22 5.86
C ASP A 59 1.45 -2.62 6.86
N ALA A 60 2.33 -1.68 7.23
CA ALA A 60 3.41 -1.87 8.21
C ALA A 60 2.87 -2.06 9.64
N ILE A 61 1.88 -1.27 10.07
CA ILE A 61 1.17 -1.45 11.35
C ILE A 61 0.49 -2.82 11.40
N GLY A 62 -0.13 -3.23 10.30
CA GLY A 62 -0.68 -4.58 10.15
C GLY A 62 0.37 -5.65 10.40
N ALA A 63 1.54 -5.54 9.75
CA ALA A 63 2.65 -6.47 9.92
C ALA A 63 3.19 -6.51 11.37
N LEU A 64 3.20 -5.37 12.08
CA LEU A 64 3.64 -5.28 13.48
C LEU A 64 2.69 -5.95 14.46
N SER A 65 1.39 -5.79 14.26
CA SER A 65 0.36 -6.21 15.21
C SER A 65 0.11 -7.73 15.21
N GLY A 66 0.91 -8.51 14.46
CA GLY A 66 0.67 -9.94 14.19
C GLY A 66 -0.64 -10.20 13.42
N ARG A 67 -1.42 -9.15 13.12
CA ARG A 67 -2.58 -9.22 12.24
C ARG A 67 -2.03 -9.54 10.85
N PRO A 68 -2.53 -10.59 10.18
CA PRO A 68 -2.06 -10.86 8.85
C PRO A 68 -2.39 -9.66 7.95
N SER A 69 -1.36 -8.95 7.51
CA SER A 69 -1.45 -7.90 6.49
C SER A 69 -2.32 -8.43 5.34
N PRO A 70 -3.18 -7.61 4.70
CA PRO A 70 -3.92 -8.04 3.51
C PRO A 70 -3.03 -8.64 2.41
N LEU A 71 -1.75 -8.26 2.35
CA LEU A 71 -0.75 -8.87 1.46
C LEU A 71 -0.45 -10.35 1.81
N ARG A 72 -0.69 -10.75 3.05
CA ARG A 72 -0.52 -12.09 3.61
C ARG A 72 -1.84 -12.87 3.72
N THR A 73 -3.00 -12.19 3.77
CA THR A 73 -4.31 -12.80 4.06
C THR A 73 -5.30 -12.93 2.92
N ILE A 74 -5.09 -12.37 1.73
CA ILE A 74 -6.09 -12.61 0.66
C ILE A 74 -5.97 -14.09 0.25
N PRO A 75 -7.00 -14.93 0.50
CA PRO A 75 -6.96 -16.31 0.05
C PRO A 75 -6.83 -16.32 -1.47
N ILE A 76 -6.09 -17.28 -2.03
CA ILE A 76 -5.84 -17.36 -3.49
C ILE A 76 -7.14 -17.26 -4.31
N GLY A 77 -8.24 -17.84 -3.80
CA GLY A 77 -9.57 -17.72 -4.43
C GLY A 77 -10.11 -16.28 -4.50
N ARG A 78 -9.86 -15.46 -3.48
CA ARG A 78 -10.28 -14.05 -3.44
C ARG A 78 -9.38 -13.17 -4.31
N LEU A 79 -8.09 -13.50 -4.48
CA LEU A 79 -7.22 -12.84 -5.46
C LEU A 79 -7.72 -13.04 -6.89
N LYS A 80 -8.11 -14.28 -7.24
CA LYS A 80 -8.72 -14.60 -8.55
C LYS A 80 -10.02 -13.82 -8.76
N GLY A 81 -10.89 -13.76 -7.75
CA GLY A 81 -12.13 -12.99 -7.80
C GLY A 81 -11.89 -11.48 -8.02
N LEU A 82 -10.91 -10.91 -7.31
CA LEU A 82 -10.58 -9.48 -7.43
C LEU A 82 -9.98 -9.15 -8.82
N ALA A 83 -9.13 -10.03 -9.34
CA ALA A 83 -8.57 -9.89 -10.69
C ALA A 83 -9.66 -9.99 -11.76
N LEU A 84 -10.61 -10.91 -11.59
CA LEU A 84 -11.76 -11.07 -12.49
C LEU A 84 -12.67 -9.84 -12.45
N ALA A 85 -12.97 -9.31 -11.26
CA ALA A 85 -13.78 -8.11 -11.09
C ALA A 85 -13.16 -6.89 -11.79
N ARG A 86 -11.85 -6.65 -11.59
CA ARG A 86 -11.11 -5.57 -12.29
C ARG A 86 -11.13 -5.73 -13.80
N ARG A 87 -11.03 -6.97 -14.30
CA ARG A 87 -11.05 -7.24 -15.74
C ARG A 87 -12.45 -7.01 -16.34
N ALA A 88 -13.50 -7.40 -15.62
CA ALA A 88 -14.88 -7.14 -16.01
C ALA A 88 -15.20 -5.64 -16.01
N GLU A 89 -14.68 -4.88 -15.04
CA GLU A 89 -14.82 -3.43 -14.98
C GLU A 89 -14.14 -2.73 -16.16
N ALA A 90 -12.92 -3.15 -16.51
CA ALA A 90 -12.20 -2.63 -17.68
C ALA A 90 -12.91 -2.96 -19.02
N ILE A 91 -13.66 -4.05 -19.10
CA ILE A 91 -14.49 -4.40 -20.28
C ILE A 91 -15.73 -3.50 -20.33
N ARG A 92 -16.42 -3.32 -19.20
CA ARG A 92 -17.59 -2.42 -19.11
C ARG A 92 -17.24 -1.00 -19.51
N HIS A 93 -16.12 -0.47 -19.01
CA HIS A 93 -15.63 0.86 -19.38
C HIS A 93 -15.35 1.00 -20.89
N ARG A 94 -14.76 -0.04 -21.51
CA ARG A 94 -14.52 -0.06 -22.96
C ARG A 94 -15.82 -0.09 -23.77
N ASN A 95 -16.82 -0.81 -23.31
CA ASN A 95 -18.11 -0.92 -24.00
C ASN A 95 -18.94 0.38 -23.86
N GLN A 96 -18.88 1.04 -22.71
CA GLN A 96 -19.48 2.36 -22.52
C GLN A 96 -18.83 3.43 -23.41
N GLY A 97 -17.51 3.35 -23.63
CA GLY A 97 -16.82 4.22 -24.60
C GLY A 97 -17.11 3.91 -26.08
N ARG A 98 -17.53 2.69 -26.41
CA ARG A 98 -17.94 2.29 -27.78
C ARG A 98 -19.42 2.57 -28.08
N GLY A 99 -20.28 2.58 -27.07
CA GLY A 99 -21.71 2.91 -27.23
C GLY A 99 -22.01 4.40 -27.43
N ALA A 100 -21.06 5.28 -27.12
CA ALA A 100 -21.19 6.73 -27.32
C ALA A 100 -20.80 7.22 -28.74
N ARG A 101 -20.50 6.30 -29.66
CA ARG A 101 -20.12 6.59 -31.06
C ARG A 101 -21.03 5.91 -32.11
N ALA A 102 -22.19 5.41 -31.70
CA ALA A 102 -23.22 4.90 -32.60
C ALA A 102 -24.43 5.85 -32.60
#